data_AF-A0AAV5YXM8-F1
#
_entry.id   AF-A0AAV5YXM8-F1
#
_cell.length_a   1.000
_cell.length_b   1.000
_cell.length_c   1.000
_cell.angle_alpha   90.00
_cell.angle_beta   90.00
_cell.angle_gamma   90.00
#
_symmetry.space_group_name_H-M   'P 1'
#
loop_
_entity.id
_entity.type
_entity.pdbx_description
1 polymer ?
#
loop_
_entity_poly.entity_id
_entity_poly.type
_entity_poly.pdbx_seq_one_letter_code
_entity_poly.pdbx_strand_id
1 'polypeptide(L)'
;MASLFLAACESADKAPAATAISAAQSAFDSVKGEAAKYVPSQVGAVESAIASAKAAFDKNDYKAALTSAQDAGAKTKDLAAAAAAKKAELAKTWQDMSGGLPRMAEAIKSRVDILSQSKKLPAGLDKDKLEGAKAGLASLNQ
;
A
#
# COMPACT_ATOMS: atom_id res chain seq x y z
N MET A 1 -29.35 -55.28 3.67
CA MET A 1 -28.11 -55.82 3.06
C MET A 1 -26.99 -54.86 3.43
N ALA A 2 -26.23 -55.24 4.45
CA ALA A 2 -25.01 -54.57 4.86
C ALA A 2 -23.91 -54.79 3.81
N SER A 3 -22.90 -53.90 3.87
CA SER A 3 -21.59 -53.97 3.18
C SER A 3 -21.51 -53.29 1.81
N LEU A 4 -21.08 -52.02 1.82
CA LEU A 4 -19.91 -51.52 1.05
C LEU A 4 -19.42 -50.13 1.55
N PHE A 5 -19.42 -49.90 2.86
CA PHE A 5 -18.97 -48.64 3.50
C PHE A 5 -17.47 -48.63 3.86
N LEU A 6 -16.57 -49.02 2.95
CA LEU A 6 -15.12 -49.05 3.25
C LEU A 6 -14.20 -48.38 2.21
N ALA A 7 -14.73 -47.55 1.31
CA ALA A 7 -13.90 -46.75 0.39
C ALA A 7 -14.00 -45.21 0.62
N ALA A 8 -14.59 -44.76 1.73
CA ALA A 8 -14.91 -43.34 1.96
C ALA A 8 -14.31 -42.78 3.29
N CYS A 9 -13.11 -43.21 3.67
CA CYS A 9 -12.41 -42.66 4.84
C CYS A 9 -11.42 -41.53 4.47
N GLU A 10 -11.62 -40.88 3.33
CA GLU A 10 -10.94 -39.64 2.99
C GLU A 10 -12.03 -38.59 2.77
N SER A 11 -12.17 -37.69 3.74
CA SER A 11 -13.15 -36.59 3.72
C SER A 11 -13.13 -35.86 2.38
N ALA A 12 -14.32 -35.66 1.78
CA ALA A 12 -14.48 -35.03 0.46
C ALA A 12 -13.78 -33.67 0.33
N ASP A 13 -13.56 -32.98 1.45
CA ASP A 13 -12.93 -31.65 1.50
C ASP A 13 -11.39 -31.68 1.52
N LYS A 14 -10.74 -32.84 1.72
CA LYS A 14 -9.29 -32.92 1.87
C LYS A 14 -8.53 -32.50 0.60
N ALA A 15 -8.84 -33.11 -0.54
CA ALA A 15 -8.19 -32.75 -1.80
C ALA A 15 -8.49 -31.29 -2.23
N PRO A 16 -9.74 -30.79 -2.13
CA PRO A 16 -10.04 -29.37 -2.33
C PRO A 16 -9.27 -28.44 -1.39
N ALA A 17 -9.17 -28.76 -0.10
CA ALA A 17 -8.45 -27.95 0.89
C ALA A 17 -6.95 -27.87 0.56
N ALA A 18 -6.30 -29.01 0.27
CA ALA A 18 -4.89 -29.03 -0.11
C ALA A 18 -4.63 -28.18 -1.38
N THR A 19 -5.49 -28.33 -2.38
CA THR A 19 -5.41 -27.56 -3.62
C THR A 19 -5.59 -26.06 -3.37
N ALA A 20 -6.59 -25.68 -2.57
CA ALA A 20 -6.87 -24.29 -2.24
C ALA A 20 -5.72 -23.65 -1.42
N ILE A 21 -5.15 -24.38 -0.45
CA ILE A 21 -3.99 -23.92 0.32
C ILE A 21 -2.80 -23.67 -0.60
N SER A 22 -2.50 -24.61 -1.50
CA SER A 22 -1.40 -24.45 -2.45
C SER A 22 -1.64 -23.29 -3.41
N ALA A 23 -2.87 -23.13 -3.93
CA ALA A 23 -3.21 -22.02 -4.81
C ALA A 23 -3.10 -20.67 -4.10
N ALA A 24 -3.60 -20.56 -2.87
CA ALA A 24 -3.49 -19.36 -2.05
C ALA A 24 -2.02 -19.01 -1.75
N GLN A 25 -1.19 -20.01 -1.41
CA GLN A 25 0.24 -19.81 -1.19
C GLN A 25 0.94 -19.30 -2.45
N SER A 26 0.75 -19.96 -3.60
CA SER A 26 1.37 -19.55 -4.86
C SER A 26 0.94 -18.15 -5.28
N ALA A 27 -0.35 -17.83 -5.14
CA ALA A 27 -0.87 -16.49 -5.44
C ALA A 27 -0.25 -15.45 -4.50
N PHE A 28 -0.17 -15.74 -3.21
CA PHE A 28 0.42 -14.84 -2.23
C PHE A 28 1.91 -14.60 -2.50
N ASP A 29 2.69 -15.65 -2.78
CA ASP A 29 4.12 -15.54 -3.06
C ASP A 29 4.39 -14.68 -4.31
N SER A 30 3.50 -14.71 -5.31
CA SER A 30 3.61 -13.87 -6.50
C SER A 30 3.47 -12.37 -6.23
N VAL A 31 2.74 -11.98 -5.17
CA VAL A 31 2.44 -10.57 -4.87
C VAL A 31 3.12 -10.04 -3.60
N LYS A 32 3.55 -10.93 -2.71
CA LYS A 32 4.11 -10.59 -1.38
C LYS A 32 5.25 -9.59 -1.46
N GLY A 33 6.17 -9.76 -2.41
CA GLY A 33 7.36 -8.91 -2.53
C GLY A 33 7.03 -7.45 -2.87
N GLU A 34 6.06 -7.21 -3.75
CA GLU A 34 5.59 -5.85 -4.05
C GLU A 34 4.68 -5.32 -2.94
N ALA A 35 3.74 -6.14 -2.47
CA ALA A 35 2.80 -5.75 -1.44
C ALA A 35 3.47 -5.39 -0.11
N ALA A 36 4.54 -6.07 0.30
CA ALA A 36 5.27 -5.77 1.52
C ALA A 36 5.87 -4.35 1.55
N LYS A 37 6.12 -3.74 0.38
CA LYS A 37 6.67 -2.39 0.27
C LYS A 37 5.62 -1.31 0.50
N TYR A 38 4.35 -1.61 0.25
CA TYR A 38 3.27 -0.61 0.21
C TYR A 38 2.17 -0.86 1.25
N VAL A 39 1.87 -2.12 1.56
CA VAL A 39 0.74 -2.55 2.41
C VAL A 39 1.13 -3.72 3.35
N PRO A 40 2.17 -3.57 4.18
CA PRO A 40 2.72 -4.67 5.00
C PRO A 40 1.71 -5.28 6.00
N SER A 41 0.75 -4.51 6.51
CA SER A 41 -0.30 -5.03 7.40
C SER A 41 -1.22 -6.03 6.71
N GLN A 42 -1.53 -5.82 5.42
CA GLN A 42 -2.37 -6.72 4.64
C GLN A 42 -1.60 -8.00 4.24
N VAL A 43 -0.28 -7.91 4.05
CA VAL A 43 0.59 -9.08 3.86
C VAL A 43 0.47 -10.03 5.06
N GLY A 44 0.56 -9.51 6.29
CA GLY A 44 0.44 -10.32 7.50
C GLY A 44 -0.95 -10.97 7.67
N ALA A 45 -2.01 -10.32 7.18
CA ALA A 45 -3.36 -10.89 7.21
C ALA A 45 -3.51 -12.11 6.28
N VAL A 46 -2.87 -12.09 5.09
CA VAL A 46 -2.84 -13.23 4.18
C VAL A 46 -1.99 -14.37 4.75
N GLU A 47 -0.81 -14.08 5.30
CA GLU A 47 0.05 -15.07 5.96
C GLU A 47 -0.68 -15.79 7.10
N SER A 48 -1.41 -15.04 7.91
CA SER A 48 -2.19 -15.59 9.03
C SER A 48 -3.33 -16.50 8.54
N ALA A 49 -4.00 -16.14 7.44
CA ALA A 49 -5.06 -16.96 6.85
C ALA A 49 -4.51 -18.27 6.26
N ILE A 50 -3.37 -18.21 5.55
CA ILE A 50 -2.68 -19.39 5.02
C ILE A 50 -2.20 -20.30 6.16
N ALA A 51 -1.61 -19.73 7.22
CA ALA A 51 -1.16 -20.49 8.39
C ALA A 51 -2.35 -21.17 9.10
N SER A 52 -3.47 -20.47 9.25
CA SER A 52 -4.70 -21.03 9.82
C SER A 52 -5.25 -22.18 8.96
N ALA A 53 -5.22 -22.04 7.64
CA ALA A 53 -5.64 -23.09 6.71
C ALA A 53 -4.78 -24.35 6.83
N LYS A 54 -3.45 -24.20 6.88
CA LYS A 54 -2.50 -25.31 7.11
C LYS A 54 -2.73 -25.97 8.47
N ALA A 55 -2.87 -25.19 9.53
CA ALA A 55 -3.11 -25.72 10.87
C ALA A 55 -4.45 -26.49 10.99
N ALA A 56 -5.50 -26.03 10.30
CA ALA A 56 -6.77 -26.75 10.23
C ALA A 56 -6.63 -28.06 9.42
N PHE A 57 -5.88 -28.02 8.32
CA PHE A 57 -5.59 -29.20 7.50
C PHE A 57 -4.84 -30.27 8.30
N ASP A 58 -3.80 -29.89 9.04
CA ASP A 58 -3.01 -30.79 9.90
C ASP A 58 -3.84 -31.42 11.03
N LYS A 59 -4.89 -30.72 11.47
CA LYS A 59 -5.86 -31.21 12.46
C LYS A 59 -6.97 -32.08 11.84
N ASN A 60 -6.90 -32.39 10.54
CA ASN A 60 -7.95 -33.05 9.77
C ASN A 60 -9.28 -32.28 9.72
N ASP A 61 -9.27 -30.97 10.05
CA ASP A 61 -10.43 -30.09 9.86
C ASP A 61 -10.40 -29.52 8.45
N TYR A 62 -10.66 -30.39 7.47
CA TYR A 62 -10.54 -30.07 6.05
C TYR A 62 -11.55 -29.02 5.59
N LYS A 63 -12.72 -28.94 6.25
CA LYS A 63 -13.72 -27.91 5.96
C LYS A 63 -13.23 -26.54 6.42
N ALA A 64 -12.72 -26.41 7.65
CA ALA A 64 -12.15 -25.15 8.11
C ALA A 64 -10.88 -24.77 7.32
N ALA A 65 -10.08 -25.76 6.90
CA ALA A 65 -8.93 -25.57 6.04
C ALA A 65 -9.33 -24.98 4.68
N LEU A 66 -10.36 -25.55 4.03
CA LEU A 66 -10.87 -25.05 2.75
C LEU A 66 -11.42 -23.62 2.88
N THR A 67 -12.22 -23.33 3.91
CA THR A 67 -12.74 -21.98 4.16
C THR A 67 -11.61 -20.96 4.39
N SER A 68 -10.62 -21.32 5.21
CA SER A 68 -9.47 -20.44 5.49
C SER A 68 -8.60 -20.21 4.25
N ALA A 69 -8.45 -21.22 3.39
CA ALA A 69 -7.72 -21.10 2.13
C ALA A 69 -8.47 -20.21 1.11
N GLN A 70 -9.80 -20.30 1.05
CA GLN A 70 -10.63 -19.42 0.22
C GLN A 70 -10.53 -17.96 0.69
N ASP A 71 -10.59 -17.72 2.01
CA ASP A 71 -10.39 -16.40 2.60
C ASP A 71 -8.98 -15.86 2.30
N ALA A 72 -7.93 -16.69 2.39
CA ALA A 72 -6.59 -16.32 1.98
C ALA A 72 -6.52 -15.93 0.50
N GLY A 73 -7.20 -16.66 -0.38
CA GLY A 73 -7.30 -16.32 -1.81
C GLY A 73 -7.98 -14.97 -2.06
N ALA A 74 -9.08 -14.70 -1.37
CA ALA A 74 -9.78 -13.40 -1.46
C ALA A 74 -8.89 -12.25 -0.97
N LYS A 75 -8.27 -12.39 0.20
CA LYS A 75 -7.34 -11.39 0.76
C LYS A 75 -6.12 -11.18 -0.13
N THR A 76 -5.64 -12.22 -0.82
CA THR A 76 -4.53 -12.09 -1.78
C THR A 76 -4.90 -11.23 -2.99
N LYS A 77 -6.14 -11.37 -3.49
CA LYS A 77 -6.64 -10.52 -4.57
C LYS A 77 -6.74 -9.06 -4.12
N ASP A 78 -7.24 -8.82 -2.92
CA ASP A 78 -7.36 -7.49 -2.35
C ASP A 78 -5.98 -6.86 -2.08
N LEU A 79 -5.01 -7.67 -1.67
CA LEU A 79 -3.62 -7.26 -1.43
C LEU A 79 -2.97 -6.66 -2.69
N ALA A 80 -3.16 -7.30 -3.85
CA ALA A 80 -2.63 -6.80 -5.11
C ALA A 80 -3.26 -5.44 -5.50
N ALA A 81 -4.58 -5.30 -5.32
CA ALA A 81 -5.30 -4.06 -5.59
C ALA A 81 -4.84 -2.93 -4.63
N ALA A 82 -4.67 -3.23 -3.35
CA ALA A 82 -4.24 -2.27 -2.35
C ALA A 82 -2.80 -1.80 -2.58
N ALA A 83 -1.89 -2.69 -2.97
CA ALA A 83 -0.53 -2.33 -3.33
C ALA A 83 -0.50 -1.37 -4.54
N ALA A 84 -1.29 -1.66 -5.59
CA ALA A 84 -1.41 -0.79 -6.76
C ALA A 84 -2.01 0.59 -6.40
N ALA A 85 -3.06 0.61 -5.58
CA ALA A 85 -3.69 1.85 -5.13
C ALA A 85 -2.72 2.70 -4.31
N LYS A 86 -1.96 2.09 -3.38
CA LYS A 86 -1.01 2.84 -2.55
C LYS A 86 0.15 3.40 -3.36
N LYS A 87 0.63 2.67 -4.38
CA LYS A 87 1.63 3.15 -5.33
C LYS A 87 1.12 4.35 -6.13
N ALA A 88 -0.12 4.31 -6.62
CA ALA A 88 -0.73 5.41 -7.34
C ALA A 88 -0.94 6.65 -6.44
N GLU A 89 -1.37 6.46 -5.19
CA GLU A 89 -1.48 7.52 -4.20
C GLU A 89 -0.12 8.21 -3.96
N LEU A 90 0.93 7.44 -3.70
CA LEU A 90 2.28 7.98 -3.47
C LEU A 90 2.83 8.72 -4.69
N ALA A 91 2.60 8.20 -5.90
CA ALA A 91 2.99 8.87 -7.14
C ALA A 91 2.26 10.21 -7.30
N LYS A 92 0.96 10.25 -6.99
CA LYS A 92 0.18 11.48 -7.01
C LYS A 92 0.64 12.47 -5.94
N THR A 93 0.85 12.03 -4.71
CA THR A 93 1.39 12.88 -3.64
C THR A 93 2.73 13.48 -4.05
N TRP A 94 3.61 12.69 -4.67
CA TRP A 94 4.87 13.18 -5.20
C TRP A 94 4.68 14.26 -6.28
N GLN A 95 3.77 14.06 -7.23
CA GLN A 95 3.44 15.03 -8.27
C GLN A 95 2.82 16.31 -7.70
N ASP A 96 1.93 16.18 -6.72
CA ASP A 96 1.30 17.33 -6.06
C ASP A 96 2.34 18.14 -5.26
N MET A 97 3.27 17.46 -4.59
CA MET A 97 4.39 18.14 -3.89
C MET A 97 5.36 18.78 -4.87
N SER A 98 5.74 18.09 -5.94
CA SER A 98 6.69 18.61 -6.93
C SER A 98 6.10 19.73 -7.80
N GLY A 99 4.78 19.76 -8.00
CA GLY A 99 4.07 20.87 -8.64
C GLY A 99 3.72 22.01 -7.67
N GLY A 100 3.56 21.72 -6.38
CA GLY A 100 3.26 22.71 -5.34
C GLY A 100 4.46 23.61 -5.03
N LEU A 101 5.67 23.04 -4.93
CA LEU A 101 6.88 23.79 -4.60
C LEU A 101 7.18 24.93 -5.60
N PRO A 102 7.18 24.70 -6.93
CA PRO A 102 7.38 25.75 -7.92
C PRO A 102 6.30 26.83 -7.85
N ARG A 103 5.03 26.44 -7.64
CA ARG A 103 3.93 27.40 -7.53
C ARG A 103 4.05 28.27 -6.28
N MET A 104 4.52 27.71 -5.17
CA MET A 104 4.83 28.49 -3.97
C MET A 104 6.03 29.41 -4.20
N ALA A 105 7.08 28.95 -4.90
CA ALA A 105 8.22 29.79 -5.27
C ALA A 105 7.78 30.96 -6.19
N GLU A 106 6.92 30.73 -7.18
CA GLU A 106 6.33 31.79 -8.02
C GLU A 106 5.50 32.78 -7.21
N ALA A 107 4.68 32.30 -6.26
CA ALA A 107 3.91 33.17 -5.39
C ALA A 107 4.80 34.03 -4.48
N ILE A 108 5.86 33.44 -3.90
CA ILE A 108 6.87 34.17 -3.12
C ILE A 108 7.58 35.19 -4.02
N LYS A 109 7.99 34.81 -5.23
CA LYS A 109 8.58 35.72 -6.23
C LYS A 109 7.68 36.92 -6.50
N SER A 110 6.41 36.69 -6.81
CA SER A 110 5.44 37.76 -7.07
C SER A 110 5.34 38.73 -5.89
N ARG A 111 5.29 38.21 -4.65
CA ARG A 111 5.26 39.06 -3.45
C ARG A 111 6.57 39.83 -3.22
N VAL A 112 7.72 39.19 -3.44
CA VAL A 112 9.04 39.84 -3.34
C VAL A 112 9.19 40.94 -4.39
N ASP A 113 8.76 40.70 -5.63
CA ASP A 113 8.78 41.69 -6.71
C ASP A 113 7.92 42.92 -6.36
N ILE A 114 6.68 42.71 -5.89
CA ILE A 114 5.76 43.80 -5.44
C ILE A 114 6.38 44.61 -4.30
N LEU A 115 7.00 43.94 -3.31
CA LEU A 115 7.65 44.60 -2.18
C LEU A 115 8.90 45.38 -2.63
N SER A 116 9.65 44.87 -3.61
CA SER A 116 10.84 45.54 -4.15
C SER A 116 10.53 46.84 -4.90
N GLN A 117 9.32 46.96 -5.45
CA GLN A 117 8.84 48.14 -6.18
C GLN A 117 8.10 49.15 -5.28
N SER A 118 7.80 48.79 -4.02
CA SER A 118 7.07 49.67 -3.10
C SER A 118 7.96 50.75 -2.49
N LYS A 119 7.50 52.00 -2.49
CA LYS A 119 8.21 53.16 -1.90
C LYS A 119 8.28 53.13 -0.36
N LYS A 120 7.39 52.37 0.30
CA LYS A 120 7.37 52.15 1.75
C LYS A 120 7.21 50.67 2.02
N LEU A 121 8.08 50.11 2.86
CA LEU A 121 7.97 48.71 3.29
C LEU A 121 6.96 48.57 4.45
N PRO A 122 6.28 47.42 4.58
CA PRO A 122 5.41 47.13 5.72
C PRO A 122 6.18 47.15 7.05
N ALA A 123 5.49 47.45 8.16
CA ALA A 123 6.08 47.47 9.48
C ALA A 123 6.72 46.11 9.83
N GLY A 124 7.98 46.13 10.29
CA GLY A 124 8.75 44.93 10.63
C GLY A 124 9.57 44.32 9.49
N LEU A 125 9.41 44.83 8.25
CA LEU A 125 10.22 44.46 7.09
C LEU A 125 11.19 45.60 6.75
N ASP A 126 12.49 45.34 6.90
CA ASP A 126 13.56 46.23 6.49
C ASP A 126 14.19 45.75 5.16
N LYS A 127 15.15 46.54 4.65
CA LYS A 127 15.85 46.21 3.39
C LYS A 127 16.63 44.91 3.49
N ASP A 128 17.25 44.63 4.63
CA ASP A 128 18.11 43.46 4.82
C ASP A 128 17.29 42.16 4.79
N LYS A 129 16.10 42.17 5.42
CA LYS A 129 15.15 41.05 5.36
C LYS A 129 14.59 40.84 3.96
N LEU A 130 14.35 41.91 3.20
CA LEU A 130 13.88 41.80 1.81
C LEU A 130 14.97 41.25 0.87
N GLU A 131 16.22 41.70 1.02
CA GLU A 131 17.38 41.17 0.29
C GLU A 131 17.65 39.70 0.65
N GLY A 132 17.54 39.33 1.93
CA GLY A 132 17.61 37.94 2.37
C GLY A 132 16.53 37.06 1.72
N ALA A 133 15.29 37.56 1.60
CA ALA A 133 14.21 36.85 0.91
C ALA A 133 14.48 36.67 -0.60
N LYS A 134 15.05 37.69 -1.27
CA LYS A 134 15.48 37.58 -2.68
C LYS A 134 16.59 36.54 -2.87
N ALA A 135 17.59 36.53 -1.98
CA ALA A 135 18.69 35.57 -2.04
C ALA A 135 18.21 34.12 -1.81
N GLY A 136 17.33 33.91 -0.83
CA GLY A 136 16.71 32.61 -0.59
C GLY A 136 15.87 32.13 -1.77
N LEU A 137 15.11 33.03 -2.41
CA LEU A 137 14.35 32.70 -3.62
C LEU A 137 15.26 32.33 -4.81
N ALA A 138 16.39 33.02 -4.98
CA ALA A 138 17.37 32.69 -6.02
C ALA A 138 17.96 31.28 -5.83
N SER A 139 18.13 30.82 -4.60
CA SER A 139 18.57 29.45 -4.31
C SER A 139 17.53 28.36 -4.56
N LEU A 140 16.24 28.71 -4.63
CA LEU A 140 15.15 27.75 -4.93
C LEU A 140 14.97 27.48 -6.43
N ASN A 141 15.56 28.32 -7.28
CA ASN A 141 15.49 28.20 -8.75
C ASN A 141 16.80 27.65 -9.38
N GLN A 142 17.74 27.13 -8.57
CA GLN A 142 18.93 26.43 -9.04
C GLN A 142 18.70 24.93 -9.18
#